data_AF-A0A1A8DSI9-F1
#
_entry.id   AF-A0A1A8DSI9-F1
#
_cell.length_a   1.000
_cell.length_b   1.000
_cell.length_c   1.000
_cell.angle_alpha   90.00
_cell.angle_beta   90.00
_cell.angle_gamma   90.00
#
_symmetry.space_group_name_H-M   'P 1'
#
loop_
_entity.id
_entity.type
_entity.pdbx_description
1 polymer ?
#
loop_
_entity_poly.entity_id
_entity_poly.type
_entity_poly.pdbx_seq_one_letter_code
_entity_poly.pdbx_strand_id
1 'polypeptide(L)'
;SEATKPINLGDSHYAELEDDLKSDAQNLEKESWSSAVGPNYIKSLNKEAVKRQDVIYELILTEMHHVRTLKILLNVYMHELKKSLLVDEAWMEQLFPGVKVLLSLHQHFLNNLKVRQIQCQV
;
A
#
# COMPACT_ATOMS: atom_id res chain seq x y z
N SER A 1 -4.58 -1.73 -37.66
CA SER A 1 -3.86 -1.80 -36.38
C SER A 1 -4.77 -1.20 -35.33
N GLU A 2 -5.16 -1.99 -34.34
CA GLU A 2 -6.05 -1.50 -33.29
C GLU A 2 -5.16 -0.77 -32.27
N ALA A 3 -5.18 0.56 -32.33
CA ALA A 3 -4.46 1.38 -31.38
C ALA A 3 -4.95 1.01 -29.97
N THR A 4 -4.01 0.70 -29.07
CA THR A 4 -4.28 0.44 -27.66
C THR A 4 -5.13 1.58 -27.12
N LYS A 5 -6.41 1.32 -26.85
CA LYS A 5 -7.32 2.36 -26.34
C LYS A 5 -6.75 2.86 -25.01
N PRO A 6 -6.71 4.18 -24.76
CA PRO A 6 -6.20 4.71 -23.52
C PRO A 6 -7.01 4.19 -22.33
N ILE A 7 -6.33 3.96 -21.20
CA ILE A 7 -6.96 3.53 -19.95
C ILE A 7 -7.99 4.58 -19.54
N ASN A 8 -9.24 4.17 -19.37
CA ASN A 8 -10.30 5.06 -18.93
C ASN A 8 -10.26 5.20 -17.41
N LEU A 9 -9.49 6.17 -16.92
CA LEU A 9 -9.36 6.46 -15.48
C LEU A 9 -10.66 6.96 -14.82
N GLY A 10 -11.71 7.26 -15.59
CA GLY A 10 -13.04 7.61 -15.07
C GLY A 10 -13.96 6.41 -14.83
N ASP A 11 -13.45 5.17 -14.98
CA ASP A 11 -14.19 3.95 -14.66
C ASP A 11 -14.37 3.79 -13.13
N SER A 12 -15.53 3.30 -12.68
CA SER A 12 -15.86 3.12 -11.24
C SER A 12 -14.79 2.30 -10.53
N HIS A 13 -14.23 1.33 -11.25
CA HIS A 13 -13.16 0.46 -10.79
C HIS A 13 -11.91 1.23 -10.31
N TYR A 14 -11.51 2.30 -11.00
CA TYR A 14 -10.31 3.06 -10.61
C TYR A 14 -10.58 4.06 -9.49
N ALA A 15 -11.81 4.56 -9.38
CA ALA A 15 -12.22 5.37 -8.24
C ALA A 15 -12.18 4.54 -6.95
N GLU A 16 -12.71 3.32 -6.98
CA GLU A 16 -12.64 2.38 -5.84
C GLU A 16 -11.20 2.05 -5.45
N LEU A 17 -10.33 1.81 -6.44
CA LEU A 17 -8.89 1.62 -6.21
C LEU A 17 -8.23 2.84 -5.58
N GLU A 18 -8.56 4.05 -6.05
CA GLU A 18 -7.99 5.28 -5.50
C GLU A 18 -8.39 5.47 -4.03
N ASP A 19 -9.65 5.22 -3.69
CA ASP A 19 -10.17 5.31 -2.32
C ASP A 19 -9.50 4.28 -1.40
N ASP A 20 -9.33 3.05 -1.87
CA ASP A 20 -8.63 1.98 -1.15
C ASP A 20 -7.14 2.33 -0.92
N LEU A 21 -6.45 2.88 -1.91
CA LEU A 21 -5.08 3.37 -1.78
C LEU A 21 -4.96 4.54 -0.79
N LYS A 22 -5.94 5.45 -0.75
CA LYS A 22 -5.99 6.55 0.22
C LYS A 22 -6.21 6.02 1.64
N SER A 23 -7.09 5.04 1.79
CA SER A 23 -7.36 4.37 3.08
C SER A 23 -6.08 3.73 3.66
N ASP A 24 -5.30 3.02 2.84
CA ASP A 24 -4.03 2.45 3.27
C ASP A 24 -3.01 3.50 3.71
N ALA A 25 -2.94 4.63 2.99
CA ALA A 25 -2.02 5.72 3.27
C ALA A 25 -2.45 6.60 4.47
N GLN A 26 -3.71 6.47 4.92
CA GLN A 26 -4.22 7.28 6.02
C GLN A 26 -3.33 7.13 7.28
N ASN A 27 -2.98 8.28 7.88
CA ASN A 27 -2.08 8.41 9.03
C ASN A 27 -0.60 8.07 8.77
N LEU A 28 -0.19 7.94 7.50
CA LEU A 28 1.19 7.70 7.07
C LEU A 28 1.72 8.81 6.14
N GLU A 29 1.22 10.03 6.32
CA GLU A 29 1.49 11.18 5.43
C GLU A 29 2.81 11.91 5.74
N LYS A 30 3.49 11.54 6.83
CA LYS A 30 4.69 12.23 7.32
C LYS A 30 5.96 11.46 6.95
N GLU A 31 7.05 12.20 6.78
CA GLU A 31 8.37 11.63 6.46
C GLU A 31 8.98 10.83 7.62
N SER A 32 8.56 11.08 8.86
CA SER A 32 9.04 10.34 10.04
C SER A 32 7.98 10.25 11.14
N TRP A 33 8.14 9.26 12.04
CA TRP A 33 7.31 9.14 13.23
C TRP A 33 7.42 10.37 14.13
N SER A 34 8.65 10.85 14.33
CA SER A 34 8.94 12.09 15.07
C SER A 34 8.25 13.34 14.50
N SER A 35 7.90 13.34 13.21
CA SER A 35 7.11 14.42 12.58
C SER A 35 5.60 14.16 12.64
N ALA A 36 5.19 12.93 12.95
CA ALA A 36 3.81 12.50 13.11
C ALA A 36 3.28 12.64 14.56
N VAL A 37 4.16 12.81 15.54
CA VAL A 37 3.79 12.96 16.97
C VAL A 37 4.11 14.35 17.53
N GLY A 38 3.38 14.76 18.56
CA GLY A 38 3.54 16.07 19.18
C GLY A 38 4.90 16.26 19.88
N PRO A 39 5.51 17.46 19.82
CA PRO A 39 6.86 17.71 20.34
C PRO A 39 7.00 17.51 21.86
N ASN A 40 5.89 17.56 22.61
CA ASN A 40 5.88 17.30 24.06
C ASN A 40 6.05 15.81 24.38
N TYR A 41 5.57 14.90 23.53
CA TYR A 41 5.69 13.44 23.70
C TYR A 41 7.12 12.96 23.38
N ILE A 42 7.76 13.58 22.39
CA ILE A 42 9.17 13.30 22.05
C ILE A 42 10.10 13.68 23.20
N LYS A 43 9.83 14.82 23.87
CA LYS A 43 10.65 15.29 25.01
C LYS A 43 10.59 14.37 26.23
N SER A 44 9.53 13.57 26.39
CA SER A 44 9.44 12.57 27.45
C SER A 44 10.15 11.25 27.13
N LEU A 45 10.61 11.04 25.89
CA LEU A 45 11.26 9.81 25.45
C LEU A 45 12.79 9.98 25.39
N ASN A 46 13.50 8.90 25.66
CA ASN A 46 14.95 8.87 25.44
C ASN A 46 15.27 8.69 23.93
N LYS A 47 16.50 9.01 23.53
CA LYS A 47 16.92 8.97 22.12
C LYS A 47 16.76 7.59 21.47
N GLU A 48 16.95 6.53 22.24
CA GLU A 48 16.82 5.15 21.77
C GLU A 48 15.36 4.79 21.46
N ALA A 49 14.42 5.19 22.32
CA ALA A 49 12.99 5.01 22.12
C ALA A 49 12.49 5.76 20.88
N VAL A 50 12.95 7.01 20.68
CA VAL A 50 12.64 7.77 19.46
C VAL A 50 13.16 7.05 18.21
N LYS A 51 14.43 6.63 18.22
CA LYS A 51 15.01 5.93 17.06
C LYS A 51 14.31 4.61 16.76
N ARG A 52 13.90 3.86 17.80
CA ARG A 52 13.10 2.64 17.64
C ARG A 52 11.77 2.93 16.97
N GLN A 53 11.08 4.01 17.36
CA GLN A 53 9.80 4.38 16.75
C GLN A 53 9.95 4.85 15.30
N ASP A 54 11.02 5.58 14.97
CA ASP A 54 11.30 5.95 13.58
C ASP A 54 11.54 4.71 12.69
N VAL A 55 12.30 3.71 13.17
CA VAL A 55 12.51 2.45 12.41
C VAL A 55 11.22 1.66 12.25
N ILE A 56 10.38 1.60 13.29
CA ILE A 56 9.06 0.95 13.19
C ILE A 56 8.21 1.67 12.15
N TYR A 57 8.13 2.98 12.19
CA TYR A 57 7.33 3.77 11.24
C TYR A 57 7.83 3.62 9.80
N GLU A 58 9.15 3.56 9.58
CA GLU A 58 9.73 3.26 8.28
C GLU A 58 9.32 1.87 7.76
N LEU A 59 9.26 0.85 8.63
CA LEU A 59 8.72 -0.46 8.27
C LEU A 59 7.25 -0.38 7.84
N ILE A 60 6.42 0.37 8.57
CA ILE A 60 5.00 0.53 8.21
C ILE A 60 4.85 1.26 6.87
N LEU A 61 5.65 2.30 6.65
CA LEU A 61 5.66 3.06 5.39
C LEU A 61 6.09 2.19 4.21
N THR A 62 7.19 1.45 4.34
CA THR A 62 7.70 0.59 3.27
C THR A 62 6.71 -0.54 2.94
N GLU A 63 6.07 -1.11 3.96
CA GLU A 63 5.01 -2.09 3.78
C GLU A 63 3.77 -1.50 3.07
N MET A 64 3.33 -0.30 3.45
CA MET A 64 2.23 0.40 2.79
C MET A 64 2.52 0.65 1.30
N HIS A 65 3.75 1.09 0.98
CA HIS A 65 4.17 1.25 -0.40
C HIS A 65 4.18 -0.09 -1.15
N HIS A 66 4.60 -1.17 -0.50
CA HIS A 66 4.58 -2.50 -1.11
C HIS A 66 3.15 -2.96 -1.44
N VAL A 67 2.21 -2.81 -0.51
CA VAL A 67 0.79 -3.08 -0.72
C VAL A 67 0.23 -2.24 -1.88
N ARG A 68 0.57 -0.95 -1.94
CA ARG A 68 0.19 -0.08 -3.06
C ARG A 68 0.71 -0.60 -4.40
N THR A 69 1.96 -1.03 -4.47
CA THR A 69 2.53 -1.62 -5.69
C THR A 69 1.77 -2.87 -6.12
N LEU A 70 1.44 -3.77 -5.18
CA LEU A 70 0.66 -4.98 -5.47
C LEU A 70 -0.76 -4.66 -5.95
N LYS A 71 -1.43 -3.67 -5.34
CA LYS A 71 -2.76 -3.21 -5.77
C LYS A 71 -2.73 -2.61 -7.18
N ILE A 72 -1.71 -1.83 -7.52
CA ILE A 72 -1.54 -1.30 -8.88
C ILE A 72 -1.27 -2.45 -9.86
N LEU A 73 -0.43 -3.41 -9.49
CA LEU A 73 -0.15 -4.59 -10.31
C LEU A 73 -1.43 -5.36 -10.65
N LEU A 74 -2.27 -5.61 -9.65
CA LEU A 74 -3.50 -6.37 -9.81
C LEU A 74 -4.61 -5.58 -10.52
N ASN A 75 -4.88 -4.35 -10.07
CA ASN A 75 -6.06 -3.60 -10.50
C ASN A 75 -5.79 -2.71 -11.72
N VAL A 76 -4.54 -2.38 -12.03
CA VAL A 76 -4.22 -1.63 -13.26
C VAL A 76 -3.66 -2.58 -14.30
N TYR A 77 -2.49 -3.15 -14.06
CA TYR A 77 -1.80 -3.92 -15.10
C TYR A 77 -2.53 -5.22 -15.45
N MET A 78 -2.83 -6.05 -14.44
CA MET A 78 -3.49 -7.33 -14.69
C MET A 78 -4.93 -7.14 -15.21
N HIS A 79 -5.66 -6.16 -14.68
CA HIS A 79 -7.00 -5.79 -15.17
C HIS A 79 -6.97 -5.39 -16.65
N GLU A 80 -6.08 -4.48 -17.05
CA GLU A 80 -6.01 -3.98 -18.43
C GLU A 80 -5.50 -5.04 -19.41
N LEU A 81 -4.55 -5.88 -19.00
CA LEU A 81 -4.09 -7.02 -19.80
C LEU A 81 -5.22 -8.02 -20.07
N LYS A 82 -6.05 -8.30 -19.06
CA LYS A 82 -7.21 -9.17 -19.20
C LYS A 82 -8.29 -8.53 -20.08
N LYS A 83 -8.57 -7.24 -19.90
CA LYS A 83 -9.58 -6.49 -20.67
C LYS A 83 -9.21 -6.35 -22.15
N SER A 84 -7.92 -6.20 -22.45
CA SER A 84 -7.41 -6.11 -23.81
C SER A 84 -7.31 -7.47 -24.53
N LEU A 85 -7.64 -8.58 -23.86
CA LEU A 85 -7.54 -9.95 -24.37
C LEU A 85 -6.14 -10.31 -24.90
N LEU A 86 -5.11 -9.57 -24.46
CA LEU A 86 -3.72 -9.79 -24.89
C LEU A 86 -3.12 -11.04 -24.25
N VAL A 87 -3.70 -11.49 -23.14
CA VAL A 87 -3.14 -12.53 -22.28
C VAL A 87 -4.26 -13.43 -21.75
N ASP A 88 -4.06 -14.75 -21.83
CA ASP A 88 -4.97 -15.72 -21.20
C ASP A 88 -4.67 -15.91 -19.71
N GLU A 89 -5.55 -16.62 -19.01
CA GLU A 89 -5.42 -16.80 -17.55
C GLU A 89 -4.17 -17.60 -17.15
N ALA A 90 -3.71 -18.54 -17.98
CA ALA A 90 -2.52 -19.34 -17.70
C ALA A 90 -1.25 -18.48 -17.78
N TRP A 91 -1.16 -17.61 -18.78
CA TRP A 91 -0.02 -16.71 -18.96
C TRP A 91 -0.01 -15.58 -17.93
N MET A 92 -1.20 -15.13 -17.47
CA MET A 92 -1.32 -14.20 -16.34
C MET A 92 -0.75 -14.78 -15.03
N GLU A 93 -1.05 -16.04 -14.72
CA GLU A 93 -0.49 -16.71 -13.54
C GLU A 93 1.01 -17.00 -13.68
N GLN A 94 1.54 -17.13 -14.91
CA GLN A 94 2.98 -17.22 -15.14
C GLN A 94 3.71 -15.89 -14.96
N LEU A 95 3.12 -14.78 -15.42
CA LEU A 95 3.70 -13.45 -15.27
C LEU A 95 3.64 -12.95 -13.82
N PHE A 96 2.53 -13.21 -13.14
CA PHE A 96 2.19 -12.65 -11.83
C PHE A 96 1.76 -13.73 -10.84
N PRO A 97 2.63 -14.72 -10.56
CA PRO A 97 2.25 -15.88 -9.76
C PRO A 97 1.82 -15.48 -8.35
N GLY A 98 0.59 -15.79 -8.00
CA GLY A 98 0.09 -15.65 -6.63
C GLY A 98 -0.02 -14.21 -6.11
N VAL A 99 -0.04 -13.19 -6.98
CA VAL A 99 -0.12 -11.76 -6.57
C VAL A 99 -1.32 -11.48 -5.67
N LYS A 100 -2.47 -12.14 -5.89
CA LYS A 100 -3.65 -12.01 -5.02
C LYS A 100 -3.40 -12.51 -3.60
N VAL A 101 -2.71 -13.66 -3.47
CA VAL A 101 -2.36 -14.25 -2.17
C VAL A 101 -1.33 -13.36 -1.46
N LEU A 102 -0.32 -12.91 -2.20
CA LEU A 102 0.70 -12.00 -1.70
C LEU A 102 0.08 -10.69 -1.20
N LEU A 103 -0.80 -10.08 -1.99
CA LEU A 103 -1.54 -8.89 -1.58
C LEU A 103 -2.37 -9.12 -0.32
N SER A 104 -3.09 -10.23 -0.23
CA SER A 104 -3.88 -10.55 0.98
C SER A 104 -3.00 -10.68 2.23
N LEU A 105 -1.82 -11.28 2.09
CA LEU A 105 -0.88 -11.46 3.20
C LEU A 105 -0.32 -10.11 3.67
N HIS A 106 0.17 -9.30 2.73
CA HIS A 106 0.77 -8.00 3.03
C HIS A 106 -0.26 -6.98 3.52
N GLN A 107 -1.48 -6.99 2.97
CA GLN A 107 -2.56 -6.15 3.50
C GLN A 107 -2.89 -6.51 4.96
N HIS A 108 -2.95 -7.81 5.29
CA HIS A 108 -3.17 -8.24 6.66
C HIS A 108 -2.01 -7.81 7.58
N PHE A 109 -0.77 -7.96 7.12
CA PHE A 109 0.40 -7.53 7.87
C PHE A 109 0.41 -6.02 8.12
N LEU A 110 0.15 -5.21 7.09
CA LEU A 110 0.01 -3.76 7.20
C LEU A 110 -1.06 -3.35 8.20
N ASN A 111 -2.24 -3.96 8.14
CA ASN A 111 -3.34 -3.67 9.07
C ASN A 111 -2.92 -3.94 10.52
N ASN A 112 -2.24 -5.07 10.78
CA ASN A 112 -1.72 -5.40 12.10
C ASN A 112 -0.66 -4.39 12.60
N LEU A 113 0.22 -3.93 11.70
CA LEU A 113 1.20 -2.90 12.00
C LEU A 113 0.54 -1.57 12.38
N LYS A 114 -0.44 -1.11 11.59
CA LYS A 114 -1.19 0.13 11.85
C LYS A 114 -1.95 0.07 13.18
N VAL A 115 -2.61 -1.07 13.48
CA VAL A 115 -3.30 -1.27 14.77
C VAL A 115 -2.33 -1.15 15.95
N ARG A 116 -1.18 -1.82 15.88
CA ARG A 116 -0.16 -1.75 16.94
C ARG A 116 0.41 -0.34 17.11
N GLN A 117 0.61 0.39 16.01
CA GLN A 117 1.08 1.77 16.07
C GLN A 117 0.12 2.67 16.84
N ILE A 118 -1.19 2.59 16.55
CA ILE A 118 -2.23 3.37 17.24
C ILE A 118 -2.23 3.05 18.74
N GLN A 119 -2.15 1.77 19.11
CA GLN A 119 -2.13 1.36 20.52
C GLN A 119 -0.91 1.87 21.30
N CYS A 120 0.24 2.10 20.64
CA CYS A 120 1.45 2.63 21.28
C CYS A 120 1.53 4.17 21.28
N GLN A 121 0.55 4.86 20.70
CA GLN A 121 0.46 6.34 20.68
C GLN A 121 -0.52 6.89 21.72
N VAL A 122 -1.24 6.02 22.45
CA VAL A 122 -2.11 6.33 23.59
C VAL A 122 -1.35 6.12 24.89
#